data_AF-A0A0Q6TLX7-F1
#
_entry.id   AF-A0A0Q6TLX7-F1
#
_cell.length_a   1.000
_cell.length_b   1.000
_cell.length_c   1.000
_cell.angle_alpha   90.00
_cell.angle_beta   90.00
_cell.angle_gamma   90.00
#
_symmetry.space_group_name_H-M   'P 1'
#
loop_
_entity.id
_entity.type
_entity.pdbx_description
1 polymer ?
#
loop_
_entity_poly.entity_id
_entity_poly.type
_entity_poly.pdbx_seq_one_letter_code
_entity_poly.pdbx_strand_id
1 'polypeptide(L)'
;MLNLLLAIPLVAVLHVATMAVVGSALGAQLQSVAFGFGPTVWRSSRFLVRALPIGGAVQFLHSSDGAVPEDAAHRALDRQPTLAQLATVLSGCAVLLALAIALLGAGAVDAFVELPAQLFGGAISPLGDAQVLLHQAALAAKASPFAVVLGVVAAKVAALNLLPLPLLNGGAALAVLGRRLGVARLWPERATVALFFVWLAPVAAWFVALCTYAFTT
;
A
#
# COMPACT_ATOMS: atom_id res chain seq x y z
N MET A 1 -15.84 8.78 12.61
CA MET A 1 -15.67 7.30 12.66
C MET A 1 -16.19 6.64 11.39
N LEU A 2 -17.47 6.81 11.03
CA LEU A 2 -18.02 6.30 9.76
C LEU A 2 -17.18 6.71 8.52
N ASN A 3 -16.74 7.97 8.45
CA ASN A 3 -15.92 8.43 7.33
C ASN A 3 -14.63 7.61 7.12
N LEU A 4 -13.92 7.24 8.19
CA LEU A 4 -12.71 6.40 8.08
C LEU A 4 -13.05 4.95 7.70
N LEU A 5 -14.11 4.40 8.30
CA LEU A 5 -14.59 3.05 8.01
C LEU A 5 -14.99 2.86 6.54
N LEU A 6 -15.40 3.94 5.87
CA LEU A 6 -15.72 3.94 4.44
C LEU A 6 -14.52 4.33 3.57
N ALA A 7 -13.72 5.32 3.97
CA ALA A 7 -12.61 5.84 3.18
C ALA A 7 -11.47 4.80 3.01
N ILE A 8 -11.10 4.10 4.08
CA ILE A 8 -10.01 3.11 4.06
C ILE A 8 -10.26 1.98 3.05
N PRO A 9 -11.40 1.24 3.11
CA PRO A 9 -11.65 0.18 2.15
C PRO A 9 -11.84 0.71 0.73
N LEU A 10 -12.44 1.89 0.56
CA LEU A 10 -12.62 2.49 -0.77
C LEU A 10 -11.26 2.80 -1.43
N VAL A 11 -10.35 3.43 -0.69
CA VAL A 11 -8.98 3.73 -1.15
C VAL A 11 -8.20 2.44 -1.45
N ALA A 12 -8.32 1.43 -0.57
CA ALA A 12 -7.69 0.13 -0.79
C ALA A 12 -8.19 -0.55 -2.07
N VAL A 13 -9.51 -0.57 -2.29
CA VAL A 13 -10.11 -1.13 -3.50
C VAL A 13 -9.64 -0.38 -4.74
N LEU A 14 -9.70 0.96 -4.72
CA LEU A 14 -9.27 1.79 -5.85
C LEU A 14 -7.80 1.54 -6.21
N HIS A 15 -6.92 1.49 -5.21
CA HIS A 15 -5.49 1.22 -5.38
C HIS A 15 -5.24 -0.13 -6.06
N VAL A 16 -5.79 -1.21 -5.48
CA VAL A 16 -5.54 -2.58 -5.95
C VAL A 16 -6.21 -2.83 -7.31
N ALA A 17 -7.44 -2.35 -7.50
CA ALA A 17 -8.15 -2.49 -8.77
C ALA A 17 -7.42 -1.79 -9.91
N THR A 18 -6.87 -0.60 -9.67
CA THR A 18 -6.09 0.13 -10.68
C THR A 18 -4.85 -0.64 -11.09
N MET A 19 -4.11 -1.20 -10.13
CA MET A 19 -2.95 -2.04 -10.45
C MET A 19 -3.35 -3.28 -11.26
N ALA A 20 -4.44 -3.95 -10.88
CA ALA A 20 -4.96 -5.10 -11.61
C ALA A 20 -5.33 -4.78 -13.06
N VAL A 21 -6.01 -3.65 -13.29
CA VAL A 21 -6.41 -3.17 -14.62
C VAL A 21 -5.18 -2.78 -15.44
N VAL A 22 -4.30 -1.93 -14.90
CA VAL A 22 -3.11 -1.44 -15.62
C VAL A 22 -2.16 -2.58 -15.96
N GLY A 23 -1.87 -3.48 -15.01
CA GLY A 23 -0.99 -4.62 -15.29
C GLY A 23 -1.57 -5.56 -16.34
N SER A 24 -2.88 -5.85 -16.27
CA SER A 24 -3.55 -6.69 -17.27
C SER A 24 -3.55 -6.04 -18.65
N ALA A 25 -3.81 -4.72 -18.72
CA ALA A 25 -3.79 -3.97 -19.97
C ALA A 25 -2.39 -3.89 -20.61
N LEU A 26 -1.34 -3.96 -19.79
CA LEU A 26 0.06 -3.97 -20.23
C LEU A 26 0.61 -5.39 -20.50
N GLY A 27 -0.26 -6.41 -20.50
CA GLY A 27 0.09 -7.78 -20.89
C GLY A 27 0.51 -8.71 -19.74
N ALA A 28 0.52 -8.24 -18.49
CA ALA A 28 0.81 -9.09 -17.34
C ALA A 28 -0.40 -9.96 -16.99
N GLN A 29 -0.18 -11.26 -16.80
CA GLN A 29 -1.26 -12.19 -16.46
C GLN A 29 -1.64 -12.08 -14.98
N LEU A 30 -2.83 -11.54 -14.71
CA LEU A 30 -3.42 -11.48 -13.37
C LEU A 30 -3.73 -12.88 -12.82
N GLN A 31 -3.18 -13.25 -11.68
CA GLN A 31 -3.50 -14.50 -11.00
C GLN A 31 -4.60 -14.32 -9.95
N SER A 32 -4.46 -13.32 -9.08
CA SER A 32 -5.43 -13.08 -8.01
C SER A 32 -5.52 -11.60 -7.62
N VAL A 33 -6.68 -11.21 -7.12
CA VAL A 33 -6.97 -9.92 -6.50
C VAL A 33 -7.60 -10.21 -5.15
N ALA A 34 -6.91 -9.86 -4.08
CA ALA A 34 -7.38 -10.01 -2.71
C ALA A 34 -7.71 -8.64 -2.12
N PHE A 35 -8.88 -8.51 -1.52
CA PHE A 35 -9.25 -7.36 -0.71
C PHE A 35 -9.21 -7.76 0.77
N GLY A 36 -8.48 -6.98 1.56
CA GLY A 36 -8.35 -7.19 2.99
C GLY A 36 -7.16 -8.05 3.45
N PHE A 37 -7.13 -8.30 4.77
CA PHE A 37 -6.16 -9.15 5.46
C PHE A 37 -6.85 -10.27 6.26
N GLY A 38 -6.09 -11.33 6.58
CA GLY A 38 -6.56 -12.48 7.33
C GLY A 38 -7.16 -13.60 6.46
N PRO A 39 -7.97 -14.50 7.05
CA PRO A 39 -8.54 -15.64 6.35
C PRO A 39 -9.50 -15.20 5.24
N THR A 40 -9.53 -15.96 4.15
CA THR A 40 -10.47 -15.76 3.04
C THR A 40 -11.87 -16.14 3.48
N VAL A 41 -12.78 -15.17 3.47
CA VAL A 41 -14.20 -15.37 3.81
C VAL A 41 -15.03 -15.64 2.56
N TRP A 42 -14.58 -15.15 1.41
CA TRP A 42 -15.25 -15.36 0.13
C TRP A 42 -14.24 -15.41 -1.01
N ARG A 43 -14.50 -16.29 -1.99
CA ARG A 43 -13.65 -16.48 -3.16
C ARG A 43 -14.52 -16.66 -4.40
N SER A 44 -14.23 -15.89 -5.44
CA SER A 44 -14.81 -16.06 -6.78
C SER A 44 -13.72 -16.01 -7.83
N SER A 45 -13.35 -17.18 -8.36
CA SER A 45 -12.27 -17.33 -9.35
C SER A 45 -10.96 -16.68 -8.86
N ARG A 46 -10.60 -15.51 -9.43
CA ARG A 46 -9.40 -14.72 -9.10
C ARG A 46 -9.63 -13.68 -7.99
N PHE A 47 -10.86 -13.44 -7.58
CA PHE A 47 -11.21 -12.45 -6.55
C PHE A 47 -11.35 -13.12 -5.18
N LEU A 48 -10.64 -12.57 -4.18
CA LEU A 48 -10.69 -13.02 -2.80
C LEU A 48 -11.10 -11.84 -1.92
N VAL A 49 -12.01 -12.09 -0.99
CA VAL A 49 -12.34 -11.15 0.08
C VAL A 49 -11.93 -11.80 1.40
N ARG A 50 -11.19 -11.04 2.21
CA ARG A 50 -10.66 -11.45 3.50
C ARG A 50 -11.38 -10.75 4.65
N ALA A 51 -11.31 -11.34 5.83
CA ALA A 51 -12.10 -10.94 6.99
C ALA A 51 -11.91 -9.46 7.39
N LEU A 52 -10.69 -8.92 7.31
CA LEU A 52 -10.40 -7.53 7.67
C LEU A 52 -10.37 -6.65 6.42
N PRO A 53 -11.26 -5.66 6.24
CA PRO A 53 -11.34 -4.82 5.03
C PRO A 53 -10.28 -3.72 5.03
N ILE A 54 -9.04 -4.06 5.36
CA ILE A 54 -7.89 -3.17 5.43
C ILE A 54 -6.92 -3.63 4.35
N GLY A 55 -6.58 -2.74 3.41
CA GLY A 55 -5.63 -3.06 2.33
C GLY A 55 -6.11 -4.13 1.34
N GLY A 56 -5.16 -4.71 0.63
CA GLY A 56 -5.39 -5.73 -0.38
C GLY A 56 -4.10 -6.05 -1.13
N ALA A 57 -4.16 -7.03 -2.03
CA ALA A 57 -3.03 -7.46 -2.82
C ALA A 57 -3.48 -7.83 -4.23
N VAL A 58 -2.64 -7.51 -5.21
CA VAL A 58 -2.78 -8.00 -6.58
C VAL A 58 -1.58 -8.92 -6.87
N GLN A 59 -1.85 -10.10 -7.39
CA GLN A 59 -0.81 -11.05 -7.78
C GLN A 59 -0.86 -11.23 -9.28
N PHE A 60 0.28 -10.99 -9.92
CA PHE A 60 0.52 -11.30 -11.32
C PHE A 60 1.41 -12.53 -11.41
N LEU A 61 1.36 -13.21 -12.55
CA LEU A 61 2.29 -14.29 -12.85
C LEU A 61 3.73 -13.77 -12.71
N HIS A 62 4.56 -14.48 -11.95
CA HIS A 62 5.95 -14.11 -11.71
C HIS A 62 6.84 -15.34 -11.76
N SER A 63 8.02 -15.24 -12.40
CA SER A 63 8.89 -16.42 -12.58
C SER A 63 9.52 -16.93 -11.27
N SER A 64 9.51 -16.16 -10.19
CA SER A 64 10.00 -16.61 -8.88
C SER A 64 8.99 -17.44 -8.09
N ASP A 65 7.71 -17.38 -8.46
CA ASP A 65 6.61 -17.93 -7.64
C ASP A 65 6.36 -19.43 -7.92
N GLY A 66 7.12 -20.01 -8.86
CA GLY A 66 7.06 -21.43 -9.20
C GLY A 66 7.28 -21.69 -10.68
N ALA A 67 6.97 -22.92 -11.10
CA ALA A 67 7.02 -23.30 -12.50
C ALA A 67 5.99 -22.51 -13.31
N VAL A 68 6.47 -21.70 -14.25
CA VAL A 68 5.62 -20.95 -15.17
C VAL A 68 5.40 -21.77 -16.44
N PRO A 69 4.15 -22.01 -16.88
CA PRO A 69 3.87 -22.65 -18.16
C PRO A 69 4.61 -21.92 -19.30
N GLU A 70 5.30 -22.65 -20.18
CA GLU A 70 6.13 -22.05 -21.24
C GLU A 70 5.32 -21.12 -22.15
N ASP A 71 4.06 -21.46 -22.41
CA ASP A 71 3.11 -20.69 -23.20
C ASP A 71 2.69 -19.37 -22.51
N ALA A 72 2.71 -19.31 -21.18
CA ALA A 72 2.35 -18.14 -20.39
C ALA A 72 3.57 -17.33 -19.89
N ALA A 73 4.79 -17.83 -20.09
CA ALA A 73 6.03 -17.23 -19.62
C ALA A 73 6.19 -15.76 -20.02
N HIS A 74 5.81 -15.43 -21.26
CA HIS A 74 5.85 -14.07 -21.80
C HIS A 74 4.86 -13.10 -21.13
N ARG A 75 3.85 -13.61 -20.41
CA ARG A 75 2.88 -12.82 -19.63
C ARG A 75 3.27 -12.67 -18.16
N ALA A 76 4.41 -13.22 -17.74
CA ALA A 76 4.93 -12.98 -16.41
C ALA A 76 5.35 -11.52 -16.24
N LEU A 77 5.03 -10.90 -15.10
CA LEU A 77 5.27 -9.49 -14.83
C LEU A 77 6.77 -9.15 -14.91
N ASP A 78 7.66 -10.01 -14.40
CA ASP A 78 9.12 -9.84 -14.49
C ASP A 78 9.66 -9.88 -15.91
N ARG A 79 8.94 -10.50 -16.85
CA ARG A 79 9.29 -10.56 -18.27
C ARG A 79 8.70 -9.41 -19.09
N GLN A 80 7.80 -8.61 -18.52
CA GLN A 80 7.29 -7.41 -19.19
C GLN A 80 8.39 -6.34 -19.32
N PRO A 81 8.28 -5.41 -20.30
CA PRO A 81 9.18 -4.26 -20.37
C PRO A 81 9.27 -3.52 -19.03
N THR A 82 10.44 -2.97 -18.70
CA THR A 82 10.67 -2.27 -17.41
C THR A 82 9.62 -1.18 -17.17
N LEU A 83 9.23 -0.44 -18.21
CA LEU A 83 8.20 0.59 -18.10
C LEU A 83 6.84 0.00 -17.73
N ALA A 84 6.49 -1.17 -18.27
CA ALA A 84 5.23 -1.85 -17.94
C ALA A 84 5.22 -2.38 -16.50
N GLN A 85 6.36 -2.91 -16.03
CA GLN A 85 6.53 -3.30 -14.62
C GLN A 85 6.33 -2.09 -13.70
N LEU A 86 7.01 -0.97 -13.98
CA LEU A 86 6.91 0.24 -13.17
C LEU A 86 5.51 0.85 -13.22
N ALA A 87 4.90 0.94 -14.40
CA ALA A 87 3.54 1.44 -14.56
C ALA A 87 2.54 0.60 -13.75
N THR A 88 2.66 -0.73 -13.80
CA THR A 88 1.81 -1.64 -13.01
C THR A 88 1.98 -1.37 -11.51
N VAL A 89 3.22 -1.40 -11.01
CA VAL A 89 3.53 -1.25 -9.57
C VAL A 89 3.13 0.13 -9.04
N LEU A 90 3.34 1.20 -9.81
CA LEU A 90 3.12 2.57 -9.35
C LEU A 90 1.70 3.10 -9.64
N SER A 91 0.94 2.46 -10.52
CA SER A 91 -0.40 2.92 -10.91
C SER A 91 -1.36 3.07 -9.73
N GLY A 92 -1.31 2.17 -8.76
CA GLY A 92 -2.12 2.26 -7.54
C GLY A 92 -1.79 3.50 -6.71
N CYS A 93 -0.53 3.92 -6.61
CA CYS A 93 -0.17 5.16 -5.92
C CYS A 93 -0.55 6.39 -6.74
N ALA A 94 -0.36 6.32 -8.06
CA ALA A 94 -0.67 7.42 -8.98
C ALA A 94 -2.16 7.78 -8.96
N VAL A 95 -3.07 6.80 -8.97
CA VAL A 95 -4.52 7.07 -8.91
C VAL A 95 -4.94 7.67 -7.57
N LEU A 96 -4.31 7.24 -6.46
CA LEU A 96 -4.61 7.79 -5.14
C LEU A 96 -4.11 9.22 -4.98
N LEU A 97 -2.93 9.54 -5.52
CA LEU A 97 -2.43 10.91 -5.56
C LEU A 97 -3.32 11.80 -6.43
N ALA A 98 -3.73 11.32 -7.60
CA ALA A 98 -4.65 12.05 -8.48
C ALA A 98 -5.98 12.33 -7.76
N LEU A 99 -6.53 11.33 -7.07
CA LEU A 99 -7.74 11.49 -6.25
C LEU A 99 -7.53 12.51 -5.12
N ALA A 100 -6.42 12.41 -4.39
CA ALA A 100 -6.12 13.32 -3.29
C ALA A 100 -5.99 14.77 -3.77
N ILE A 101 -5.28 15.01 -4.88
CA ILE A 101 -5.13 16.33 -5.50
C ILE A 101 -6.48 16.86 -5.96
N ALA A 102 -7.32 16.02 -6.58
CA ALA A 102 -8.66 16.43 -7.00
C ALA A 102 -9.57 16.85 -5.84
N LEU A 103 -9.40 16.24 -4.65
CA LEU A 103 -10.24 16.51 -3.49
C LEU A 103 -9.67 17.61 -2.55
N LEU A 104 -8.35 17.78 -2.49
CA LEU A 104 -7.67 18.66 -1.53
C LEU A 104 -6.85 19.80 -2.16
N GLY A 105 -6.62 19.75 -3.48
CA GLY A 105 -5.65 20.65 -4.13
C GLY A 105 -4.26 20.54 -3.52
N ALA A 106 -3.66 21.66 -3.14
CA ALA A 106 -2.33 21.70 -2.54
C ALA A 106 -2.22 20.94 -1.21
N GLY A 107 -3.30 20.83 -0.43
CA GLY A 107 -3.30 20.10 0.85
C GLY A 107 -3.06 18.60 0.71
N ALA A 108 -3.17 18.04 -0.51
CA ALA A 108 -2.76 16.67 -0.79
C ALA A 108 -1.26 16.45 -0.58
N VAL A 109 -0.44 17.47 -0.90
CA VAL A 109 1.02 17.41 -0.74
C VAL A 109 1.39 17.38 0.73
N ASP A 110 0.76 18.23 1.55
CA ASP A 110 1.00 18.25 3.00
C ASP A 110 0.63 16.89 3.62
N ALA A 111 -0.56 16.37 3.32
CA ALA A 111 -1.01 15.08 3.82
C ALA A 111 -0.07 13.92 3.43
N PHE A 112 0.49 13.97 2.22
CA PHE A 112 1.46 13.01 1.69
C PHE A 112 2.81 13.09 2.41
N VAL A 113 3.39 14.29 2.50
CA VAL A 113 4.74 14.52 3.06
C VAL A 113 4.77 14.34 4.58
N GLU A 114 3.66 14.59 5.27
CA GLU A 114 3.56 14.37 6.71
C GLU A 114 3.60 12.90 7.12
N LEU A 115 3.15 11.98 6.25
CA LEU A 115 2.96 10.59 6.66
C LEU A 115 4.25 9.97 7.21
N PRO A 116 5.42 10.01 6.55
CA PRO A 116 6.61 9.37 7.09
C PRO A 116 6.95 9.87 8.49
N ALA A 117 6.87 11.19 8.73
CA ALA A 117 7.14 11.76 10.04
C ALA A 117 6.11 11.29 11.09
N GLN A 118 4.82 11.25 10.74
CA GLN A 118 3.78 10.73 11.62
C GLN A 118 3.96 9.24 11.91
N LEU A 119 4.25 8.44 10.89
CA LEU A 119 4.44 6.99 10.99
C LEU A 119 5.60 6.65 11.93
N PHE A 120 6.78 7.23 11.70
CA PHE A 120 7.97 6.93 12.49
C PHE A 120 7.97 7.65 13.84
N GLY A 121 7.55 8.91 13.90
CA GLY A 121 7.46 9.66 15.15
C GLY A 121 6.45 9.06 16.12
N GLY A 122 5.24 8.72 15.63
CA GLY A 122 4.24 8.01 16.44
C GLY A 122 4.73 6.63 16.89
N ALA A 123 5.47 5.91 16.05
CA ALA A 123 6.03 4.62 16.42
C ALA A 123 7.07 4.69 17.55
N ILE A 124 7.83 5.78 17.66
CA ILE A 124 8.80 5.99 18.74
C ILE A 124 8.08 6.24 20.08
N SER A 125 6.91 6.88 20.05
CA SER A 125 6.12 7.25 21.23
C SER A 125 4.66 6.72 21.13
N PRO A 126 4.44 5.39 21.19
CA PRO A 126 3.13 4.79 20.96
C PRO A 126 2.09 5.13 22.05
N LEU A 127 2.55 5.43 23.27
CA LEU A 127 1.71 5.83 24.39
C LEU A 127 1.62 7.37 24.56
N GLY A 128 2.38 8.13 23.77
CA GLY A 128 2.43 9.59 23.79
C GLY A 128 1.97 10.18 22.46
N ASP A 129 2.91 10.50 21.57
CA ASP A 129 2.63 11.21 20.32
C ASP A 129 1.66 10.46 19.42
N ALA A 130 1.73 9.12 19.37
CA ALA A 130 0.75 8.33 18.62
C ALA A 130 -0.67 8.50 19.18
N GLN A 131 -0.85 8.62 20.50
CA GLN A 131 -2.15 8.89 21.09
C GLN A 131 -2.67 10.26 20.66
N VAL A 132 -1.81 11.28 20.63
CA VAL A 132 -2.18 12.62 20.14
C VAL A 132 -2.62 12.55 18.67
N LEU A 133 -1.84 11.88 17.82
CA LEU A 133 -2.18 11.68 16.39
C LEU A 133 -3.49 10.91 16.21
N LEU A 134 -3.75 9.87 17.01
CA LEU A 134 -5.01 9.11 16.97
C LEU A 134 -6.21 9.96 17.38
N HIS A 135 -6.10 10.77 18.44
CA HIS A 135 -7.14 11.70 18.84
C HIS A 135 -7.41 12.74 17.74
N GLN A 136 -6.36 13.33 17.16
CA GLN A 136 -6.49 14.29 16.06
C GLN A 136 -7.15 13.67 14.83
N ALA A 137 -6.72 12.47 14.44
CA ALA A 137 -7.32 11.73 13.32
C ALA A 137 -8.80 11.39 13.59
N ALA A 138 -9.14 10.98 14.82
CA ALA A 138 -10.51 10.68 15.22
C ALA A 138 -11.42 11.91 15.19
N LEU A 139 -10.93 13.06 15.64
CA LEU A 139 -11.64 14.34 15.60
C LEU A 139 -11.81 14.82 14.16
N ALA A 140 -10.74 14.83 13.36
CA ALA A 140 -10.78 15.20 11.94
C ALA A 140 -11.77 14.31 11.16
N ALA A 141 -11.75 13.00 11.41
CA ALA A 141 -12.67 12.05 10.79
C ALA A 141 -14.15 12.24 11.18
N LYS A 142 -14.44 12.94 12.27
CA LYS A 142 -15.80 13.30 12.69
C LYS A 142 -16.20 14.68 12.18
N ALA A 143 -15.28 15.64 12.19
CA ALA A 143 -15.56 17.04 11.88
C ALA A 143 -15.51 17.37 10.38
N SER A 144 -14.68 16.66 9.61
CA SER A 144 -14.48 16.97 8.19
C SER A 144 -15.48 16.27 7.28
N PRO A 145 -15.85 16.88 6.13
CA PRO A 145 -16.64 16.22 5.09
C PRO A 145 -15.96 14.94 4.61
N PHE A 146 -16.76 13.96 4.17
CA PHE A 146 -16.23 12.67 3.70
C PHE A 146 -15.18 12.83 2.59
N ALA A 147 -15.40 13.75 1.64
CA ALA A 147 -14.46 14.05 0.57
C ALA A 147 -13.06 14.47 1.08
N VAL A 148 -13.01 15.29 2.14
CA VAL A 148 -11.75 15.71 2.75
C VAL A 148 -11.05 14.52 3.41
N VAL A 149 -11.80 13.72 4.19
CA VAL A 149 -11.25 12.51 4.83
C VAL A 149 -10.73 11.53 3.77
N LEU A 150 -11.49 11.32 2.70
CA LEU A 150 -11.10 10.43 1.60
C LEU A 150 -9.81 10.91 0.92
N GLY A 151 -9.69 12.21 0.65
CA GLY A 151 -8.47 12.80 0.07
C GLY A 151 -7.25 12.64 0.97
N VAL A 152 -7.40 12.88 2.28
CA VAL A 152 -6.30 12.72 3.25
C VAL A 152 -5.87 11.26 3.34
N VAL A 153 -6.83 10.33 3.44
CA VAL A 153 -6.54 8.89 3.46
C VAL A 153 -5.88 8.44 2.16
N ALA A 154 -6.34 8.92 0.99
CA ALA A 154 -5.73 8.60 -0.29
C ALA A 154 -4.27 9.08 -0.38
N ALA A 155 -3.98 10.33 0.01
CA ALA A 155 -2.62 10.88 0.05
C ALA A 155 -1.70 10.08 0.99
N LYS A 156 -2.19 9.79 2.20
CA LYS A 156 -1.45 9.04 3.22
C LYS A 156 -1.21 7.59 2.81
N VAL A 157 -2.19 6.92 2.20
CA VAL A 157 -1.99 5.55 1.68
C VAL A 157 -1.02 5.54 0.49
N ALA A 158 -1.05 6.55 -0.37
CA ALA A 158 -0.07 6.68 -1.46
C ALA A 158 1.35 6.90 -0.92
N ALA A 159 1.52 7.78 0.06
CA ALA A 159 2.80 8.02 0.72
C ALA A 159 3.35 6.74 1.37
N LEU A 160 2.48 5.97 2.03
CA LEU A 160 2.85 4.72 2.69
C LEU A 160 3.40 3.73 1.65
N ASN A 161 2.64 3.50 0.57
CA ASN A 161 3.04 2.57 -0.48
C ASN A 161 4.26 3.03 -1.28
N LEU A 162 4.61 4.32 -1.28
CA LEU A 162 5.80 4.85 -1.95
C LEU A 162 7.06 4.81 -1.08
N LEU A 163 6.97 4.41 0.19
CA LEU A 163 8.16 4.20 1.01
C LEU A 163 9.08 3.14 0.35
N PRO A 164 10.42 3.33 0.43
CA PRO A 164 11.40 2.43 -0.16
C PRO A 164 11.61 1.17 0.72
N LEU A 165 10.52 0.51 1.10
CA LEU A 165 10.52 -0.65 1.98
C LEU A 165 10.04 -1.91 1.24
N PRO A 166 10.50 -3.10 1.63
CA PRO A 166 9.98 -4.37 1.13
C PRO A 166 8.46 -4.45 1.25
N LEU A 167 7.82 -5.18 0.34
CA LEU A 167 6.37 -5.39 0.26
C LEU A 167 5.54 -4.16 -0.16
N LEU A 168 6.14 -2.96 -0.19
CA LEU A 168 5.50 -1.73 -0.66
C LEU A 168 5.88 -1.43 -2.11
N ASN A 169 5.05 -0.63 -2.78
CA ASN A 169 5.20 -0.32 -4.20
C ASN A 169 6.52 0.42 -4.50
N GLY A 170 6.97 1.29 -3.59
CA GLY A 170 8.27 1.97 -3.68
C GLY A 170 9.45 0.99 -3.68
N GLY A 171 9.44 0.01 -2.76
CA GLY A 171 10.43 -1.06 -2.75
C GLY A 171 10.38 -1.94 -4.01
N ALA A 172 9.18 -2.29 -4.49
CA ALA A 172 9.01 -3.04 -5.72
C ALA A 172 9.53 -2.28 -6.96
N ALA A 173 9.28 -0.96 -7.04
CA ALA A 173 9.81 -0.12 -8.11
C ALA A 173 11.34 -0.04 -8.06
N LEU A 174 11.94 0.12 -6.88
CA LEU A 174 13.39 0.06 -6.69
C LEU A 174 13.97 -1.29 -7.09
N ALA A 175 13.29 -2.39 -6.80
CA ALA A 175 13.72 -3.72 -7.22
C ALA A 175 13.70 -3.87 -8.75
N VAL A 176 12.66 -3.37 -9.43
CA VAL A 176 12.58 -3.36 -10.91
C VAL A 176 13.74 -2.55 -11.51
N LEU A 177 13.97 -1.34 -11.00
CA LEU A 177 15.08 -0.49 -11.45
C LEU A 177 16.45 -1.12 -11.15
N GLY A 178 16.61 -1.70 -9.97
CA GLY A 178 17.85 -2.36 -9.56
C GLY A 178 18.21 -3.54 -10.45
N ARG A 179 17.22 -4.35 -10.87
CA ARG A 179 17.42 -5.41 -11.87
C ARG A 179 17.82 -4.84 -13.23
N ARG A 180 17.13 -3.79 -13.70
CA ARG A 180 17.42 -3.16 -14.99
C ARG A 180 18.82 -2.55 -15.06
N LEU A 181 19.28 -1.93 -13.98
CA LEU A 181 20.59 -1.29 -13.86
C LEU A 181 21.73 -2.28 -13.53
N GLY A 182 21.41 -3.56 -13.28
CA GLY A 182 22.41 -4.56 -12.90
C GLY A 182 23.03 -4.35 -11.51
N VAL A 183 22.41 -3.51 -10.68
CA VAL A 183 22.85 -3.24 -9.30
C VAL A 183 22.14 -4.12 -8.28
N ALA A 184 21.09 -4.86 -8.66
CA ALA A 184 20.43 -5.83 -7.78
C ALA A 184 21.40 -6.87 -7.19
N ARG A 185 22.47 -7.24 -7.92
CA ARG A 185 23.54 -8.11 -7.42
C ARG A 185 24.34 -7.53 -6.26
N LEU A 186 24.33 -6.21 -6.10
CA LEU A 186 24.99 -5.50 -5.01
C LEU A 186 24.13 -5.46 -3.75
N TRP A 187 22.85 -5.86 -3.85
CA TRP A 187 21.91 -5.80 -2.74
C TRP A 187 22.11 -7.01 -1.81
N PRO A 188 22.64 -6.83 -0.59
CA PRO A 188 22.84 -7.95 0.31
C PRO A 188 21.50 -8.42 0.88
N GLU A 189 21.30 -9.74 1.00
CA GLU A 189 20.06 -10.31 1.57
C GLU A 189 19.76 -9.74 2.98
N ARG A 190 20.82 -9.49 3.76
CA ARG A 190 20.74 -8.86 5.09
C ARG A 190 20.07 -7.48 5.06
N ALA A 191 20.21 -6.71 3.97
CA ALA A 191 19.54 -5.42 3.84
C ALA A 191 18.03 -5.58 3.67
N THR A 192 17.57 -6.57 2.89
CA THR A 192 16.12 -6.86 2.77
C THR A 192 15.53 -7.23 4.13
N VAL A 193 16.22 -8.07 4.89
CA VAL A 193 15.81 -8.47 6.24
C VAL A 193 15.79 -7.24 7.17
N ALA A 194 16.83 -6.41 7.16
CA ALA A 194 16.88 -5.19 7.97
C ALA A 194 15.72 -4.24 7.63
N LEU A 195 15.45 -3.99 6.34
CA LEU A 195 14.32 -3.13 5.94
C LEU A 195 12.96 -3.74 6.30
N PHE A 196 12.83 -5.06 6.31
CA PHE A 196 11.62 -5.71 6.81
C PHE A 196 11.38 -5.39 8.29
N PHE A 197 12.42 -5.39 9.13
CA PHE A 197 12.29 -4.97 10.53
C PHE A 197 12.02 -3.46 10.67
N VAL A 198 12.62 -2.61 9.82
CA VAL A 198 12.30 -1.18 9.75
C VAL A 198 10.82 -0.95 9.43
N TRP A 199 10.18 -1.85 8.69
CA TRP A 199 8.74 -1.83 8.44
C TRP A 199 7.92 -2.41 9.60
N LEU A 200 8.33 -3.56 10.13
CA LEU A 200 7.56 -4.30 11.13
C LEU A 200 7.51 -3.58 12.49
N ALA A 201 8.60 -2.92 12.91
CA ALA A 201 8.66 -2.26 14.20
C ALA A 201 7.64 -1.10 14.34
N PRO A 202 7.52 -0.16 13.36
CA PRO A 202 6.45 0.83 13.37
C PRO A 202 5.05 0.23 13.37
N VAL A 203 4.80 -0.82 12.58
CA VAL A 203 3.49 -1.49 12.54
C VAL A 203 3.12 -2.05 13.92
N ALA A 204 4.06 -2.72 14.59
CA ALA A 204 3.85 -3.24 15.94
C ALA A 204 3.61 -2.12 16.97
N ALA A 205 4.38 -1.02 16.90
CA ALA A 205 4.19 0.13 17.78
C ALA A 205 2.82 0.80 17.58
N TRP A 206 2.39 0.98 16.32
CA TRP A 206 1.06 1.51 16.00
C TRP A 206 -0.07 0.57 16.42
N PHE A 207 0.15 -0.74 16.38
CA PHE A 207 -0.81 -1.70 16.92
C PHE A 207 -0.98 -1.54 18.44
N VAL A 208 0.11 -1.38 19.20
CA VAL A 208 0.06 -1.07 20.64
C VAL A 208 -0.65 0.25 20.90
N ALA A 209 -0.33 1.30 20.12
CA ALA A 209 -0.97 2.60 20.22
C ALA A 209 -2.49 2.51 19.99
N LEU A 210 -2.92 1.82 18.93
CA LEU A 210 -4.34 1.62 18.61
C LEU A 210 -5.07 0.82 19.69
N CYS A 211 -4.45 -0.25 20.21
CA CYS A 211 -5.04 -1.03 21.31
C CYS A 211 -5.23 -0.15 22.55
N THR A 212 -4.19 0.60 22.93
CA THR A 212 -4.24 1.51 24.10
C THR A 212 -5.32 2.57 23.93
N TYR A 213 -5.40 3.18 22.74
CA TYR A 213 -6.42 4.17 22.42
C TYR A 213 -7.83 3.59 22.55
N ALA A 214 -8.06 2.39 22.03
CA ALA A 214 -9.36 1.72 22.07
C ALA A 214 -9.82 1.31 23.49
N PHE A 215 -8.89 1.14 24.44
CA PHE A 215 -9.23 0.85 25.84
C PHE A 215 -9.39 2.11 26.70
N THR A 216 -8.94 3.27 26.22
CA THR A 216 -8.97 4.52 26.99
C THR A 216 -10.01 5.54 26.49
N THR A 217 -10.71 5.25 25.40
CA THR A 217 -11.77 6.09 24.80
C THR A 217 -13.08 5.34 24.65
#